data_AF-A0A060RM03-F1
#
_entry.id   AF-A0A060RM03-F1
#
_cell.length_a   1.000
_cell.length_b   1.000
_cell.length_c   1.000
_cell.angle_alpha   90.00
_cell.angle_beta   90.00
_cell.angle_gamma   90.00
#
_symmetry.space_group_name_H-M   'P 1'
#
loop_
_entity.id
_entity.type
_entity.pdbx_description
1 polymer ?
#
loop_
_entity_poly.entity_id
_entity_poly.type
_entity_poly.pdbx_seq_one_letter_code
_entity_poly.pdbx_strand_id
1 'polypeptide(L)'
;MNVYYISILLFALPLNICVSSPYKKPHITPHHTPKIPTTRLLCECELYTPNYDKDPEMKAVMENFDRQTSQRFHEYDDRMIEKRKHCKDKCDKEIQKIILKDKLEKQMAQQFATLQTDIQSGELPECTCKKSMVDKMEKDCLLCGGVLGAGIAPTVGLIGGLAVSQLTKAATAAATKYATKKGIEAGVNAVIETIIKRQPIFTMYFNGKWSKYITESYYSTVDGLFKAVTNAINSTGKTCEAKTLDNFVCSALSKGEETFGPYVTAGKQATATTTATVQKAKLGEVTTQSTQLYGAIGYSILAILIIILIMVIIYLILRHRRKKKMKKKLQYIKLLEE
;
A
#
# COMPACT_ATOMS: atom_id res chain seq x y z
N MET A 1 -15.65 -16.49 9.36
CA MET A 1 -15.40 -17.94 9.20
C MET A 1 -16.34 -18.62 8.20
N ASN A 2 -17.61 -18.18 8.06
CA ASN A 2 -18.59 -18.82 7.15
C ASN A 2 -18.36 -18.58 5.64
N VAL A 3 -17.70 -17.49 5.23
CA VAL A 3 -17.46 -17.19 3.81
C VAL A 3 -16.38 -18.11 3.21
N TYR A 4 -15.36 -18.45 4.00
CA TYR A 4 -14.29 -19.36 3.57
C TYR A 4 -14.80 -20.79 3.36
N TYR A 5 -15.81 -21.23 4.13
CA TYR A 5 -16.38 -22.57 3.98
C TYR A 5 -17.18 -22.71 2.67
N ILE A 6 -17.90 -21.65 2.26
CA ILE A 6 -18.63 -21.61 0.99
C ILE A 6 -17.67 -21.64 -0.20
N SER A 7 -16.55 -20.91 -0.13
CA SER A 7 -15.52 -20.92 -1.19
C SER A 7 -14.79 -22.26 -1.32
N ILE A 8 -14.54 -22.96 -0.20
CA ILE A 8 -13.95 -24.32 -0.21
C ILE A 8 -14.94 -25.33 -0.79
N LEU A 9 -16.23 -25.23 -0.45
CA LEU A 9 -17.27 -26.12 -0.99
C LEU A 9 -17.48 -25.94 -2.50
N LEU A 10 -17.42 -24.69 -2.99
CA LEU A 10 -17.55 -24.37 -4.41
C LEU A 10 -16.37 -24.85 -5.27
N PHE A 11 -15.18 -25.04 -4.67
CA PHE A 11 -14.02 -25.64 -5.36
C PHE A 11 -14.01 -27.17 -5.33
N ALA A 12 -14.63 -27.79 -4.34
CA ALA A 12 -14.74 -29.25 -4.26
C ALA A 12 -15.69 -29.83 -5.31
N LEU A 13 -16.77 -29.11 -5.66
CA LEU A 13 -17.75 -29.53 -6.67
C LEU A 13 -17.15 -29.79 -8.07
N PRO A 14 -16.40 -28.85 -8.68
CA PRO A 14 -15.81 -29.07 -10.01
C PRO A 14 -14.68 -30.11 -10.01
N LEU A 15 -13.93 -30.24 -8.90
CA LEU A 15 -12.89 -31.26 -8.78
C LEU A 15 -13.46 -32.68 -8.73
N ASN A 16 -14.63 -32.88 -8.14
CA ASN A 16 -15.29 -34.18 -8.11
C ASN A 16 -15.86 -34.56 -9.50
N ILE A 17 -16.37 -33.57 -10.25
CA ILE A 17 -16.89 -33.75 -11.62
C ILE A 17 -15.77 -34.14 -12.60
N CYS A 18 -14.54 -33.63 -12.42
CA CYS A 18 -13.38 -34.02 -13.25
C CYS A 18 -12.88 -35.45 -12.97
N VAL A 19 -13.15 -36.03 -11.80
CA VAL A 19 -12.69 -37.38 -11.43
C VAL A 19 -13.71 -38.45 -11.82
N SER A 20 -14.99 -38.12 -11.94
CA SER A 20 -16.07 -39.04 -12.33
C SER A 20 -16.50 -38.90 -13.79
N SER A 21 -15.57 -39.07 -14.74
CA SER A 21 -15.93 -39.35 -16.15
C SER A 21 -15.86 -40.86 -16.40
N PRO A 22 -16.99 -41.57 -16.59
CA PRO A 22 -16.99 -42.96 -17.00
C PRO A 22 -16.84 -43.03 -18.51
N TYR A 23 -15.59 -43.03 -19.02
CA TYR A 23 -15.34 -43.47 -20.39
C TYR A 23 -15.59 -44.98 -20.50
N LYS A 24 -16.86 -45.35 -20.75
CA LYS A 24 -17.23 -46.68 -21.26
C LYS A 24 -16.63 -46.82 -22.66
N LYS A 25 -15.69 -47.75 -22.83
CA LYS A 25 -15.22 -48.18 -24.15
C LYS A 25 -16.31 -49.04 -24.81
N PRO A 26 -16.75 -48.77 -26.05
CA PRO A 26 -17.59 -49.70 -26.78
C PRO A 26 -16.77 -50.95 -27.15
N HIS A 27 -17.31 -52.11 -26.81
CA HIS A 27 -16.73 -53.42 -27.09
C HIS A 27 -16.86 -53.73 -28.59
N ILE A 28 -15.78 -54.16 -29.22
CA ILE A 28 -15.81 -54.71 -30.58
C ILE A 28 -16.09 -56.20 -30.46
N THR A 29 -17.13 -56.64 -31.16
CA THR A 29 -17.63 -58.02 -31.26
C THR A 29 -16.57 -58.96 -31.87
N PRO A 30 -16.40 -60.20 -31.36
CA PRO A 30 -15.43 -61.15 -31.90
C PRO A 30 -16.06 -61.97 -33.05
N HIS A 31 -15.45 -61.93 -34.24
CA HIS A 31 -15.69 -62.92 -35.29
C HIS A 31 -14.62 -64.01 -35.25
N HIS A 32 -15.08 -65.27 -35.34
CA HIS A 32 -14.32 -66.51 -35.29
C HIS A 32 -13.27 -66.70 -36.40
N THR A 33 -12.17 -67.41 -36.10
CA THR A 33 -11.68 -68.70 -36.67
C THR A 33 -10.16 -68.87 -36.42
N PRO A 34 -9.53 -70.04 -36.66
CA PRO A 34 -9.37 -71.18 -35.73
C PRO A 34 -7.91 -71.41 -35.25
N LYS A 35 -7.75 -72.29 -34.26
CA LYS A 35 -6.48 -72.69 -33.62
C LYS A 35 -5.42 -73.25 -34.60
N ILE A 36 -4.15 -72.85 -34.43
CA ILE A 36 -2.95 -73.62 -34.81
C ILE A 36 -1.96 -73.60 -33.62
N PRO A 37 -1.40 -74.74 -33.20
CA PRO A 37 -0.40 -74.81 -32.14
C PRO A 37 1.05 -74.78 -32.67
N THR A 38 1.99 -74.56 -31.75
CA THR A 38 3.45 -74.83 -31.78
C THR A 38 4.44 -73.83 -32.40
N THR A 39 5.43 -73.50 -31.54
CA THR A 39 6.86 -73.24 -31.79
C THR A 39 7.30 -71.99 -32.56
N ARG A 40 8.05 -71.08 -31.89
CA ARG A 40 9.35 -70.55 -32.37
C ARG A 40 10.03 -69.59 -31.36
N LEU A 41 11.23 -70.02 -31.00
CA LEU A 41 12.38 -69.37 -30.36
C LEU A 41 12.42 -67.83 -30.39
N LEU A 42 12.75 -67.24 -29.23
CA LEU A 42 13.22 -65.87 -29.09
C LEU A 42 14.60 -65.76 -29.76
N CYS A 43 14.66 -65.25 -30.99
CA CYS A 43 15.90 -64.78 -31.57
C CYS A 43 16.05 -63.29 -31.22
N GLU A 44 17.24 -62.89 -30.76
CA GLU A 44 17.60 -61.49 -30.51
C GLU A 44 17.45 -60.69 -31.81
N CYS A 45 16.48 -59.77 -31.85
CA CYS A 45 16.48 -58.73 -32.86
C CYS A 45 17.35 -57.58 -32.36
N GLU A 46 18.58 -57.49 -32.86
CA GLU A 46 19.36 -56.26 -32.83
C GLU A 46 18.47 -55.12 -33.36
N LEU A 47 18.41 -54.00 -32.64
CA LEU A 47 17.68 -52.81 -33.07
C LEU A 47 18.25 -52.37 -34.43
N TYR A 48 17.50 -52.62 -35.49
CA TYR A 48 17.77 -52.11 -36.82
C TYR A 48 17.98 -50.59 -36.73
N THR A 49 19.23 -50.15 -36.88
CA THR A 49 19.60 -48.75 -37.14
C THR A 49 19.58 -48.57 -38.64
N PRO A 50 18.48 -48.07 -39.24
CA PRO A 50 18.46 -47.85 -40.66
C PRO A 50 19.52 -46.82 -41.06
N ASN A 51 20.41 -47.20 -41.98
CA ASN A 51 21.41 -46.30 -42.56
C ASN A 51 20.75 -45.51 -43.71
N TYR A 52 20.00 -44.46 -43.35
CA TYR A 52 19.31 -43.58 -44.30
C TYR A 52 20.21 -42.47 -44.88
N ASP A 53 21.51 -42.44 -44.55
CA ASP A 53 22.42 -41.36 -44.94
C ASP A 53 22.65 -41.24 -46.45
N LYS A 54 22.30 -42.29 -47.22
CA LYS A 54 22.49 -42.35 -48.68
C LYS A 54 21.20 -42.28 -49.49
N ASP A 55 20.04 -42.14 -48.84
CA ASP A 55 18.76 -42.02 -49.53
C ASP A 55 18.54 -40.56 -49.98
N PRO A 56 18.46 -40.29 -51.29
CA PRO A 56 18.30 -38.94 -51.81
C PRO A 56 16.98 -38.27 -51.39
N GLU A 57 15.91 -39.04 -51.17
CA GLU A 57 14.64 -38.49 -50.69
C GLU A 57 14.72 -38.10 -49.21
N MET A 58 15.34 -38.96 -48.38
CA MET A 58 15.53 -38.66 -46.96
C MET A 58 16.43 -37.44 -46.75
N LYS A 59 17.49 -37.31 -47.57
CA LYS A 59 18.39 -36.16 -47.53
C LYS A 59 17.66 -34.86 -47.87
N ALA A 60 16.81 -34.86 -48.90
CA ALA A 60 16.00 -33.69 -49.26
C ALA A 60 15.00 -33.29 -48.17
N VAL A 61 14.38 -34.26 -47.49
CA VAL A 61 13.47 -34.01 -46.36
C VAL A 61 14.24 -33.40 -45.19
N MET A 62 15.39 -33.96 -44.82
CA MET A 62 16.23 -33.47 -43.73
C MET A 62 16.73 -32.05 -43.99
N GLU A 63 17.23 -31.76 -45.19
CA GLU A 63 17.67 -30.41 -45.58
C GLU A 63 16.51 -29.39 -45.52
N ASN A 64 15.29 -29.79 -45.88
CA ASN A 64 14.13 -28.91 -45.79
C ASN A 64 13.69 -28.65 -44.34
N PHE A 65 13.76 -29.67 -43.47
CA PHE A 65 13.55 -29.51 -42.03
C PHE A 65 14.61 -28.62 -41.40
N ASP A 66 15.89 -28.79 -41.74
CA ASP A 66 16.98 -27.98 -41.22
C ASP A 66 16.83 -26.52 -41.65
N ARG A 67 16.47 -26.26 -42.91
CA ARG A 67 16.18 -24.91 -43.41
C ARG A 67 15.03 -24.25 -42.66
N GLN A 68 13.91 -24.95 -42.47
CA GLN A 68 12.76 -24.40 -41.73
C GLN A 68 13.09 -24.18 -40.25
N THR A 69 13.84 -25.09 -39.64
CA THR A 69 14.22 -25.01 -38.23
C THR A 69 15.20 -23.86 -38.00
N SER A 70 16.18 -23.71 -38.88
CA SER A 70 17.13 -22.59 -38.87
C SER A 70 16.42 -21.23 -38.99
N GLN A 71 15.46 -21.10 -39.90
CA GLN A 71 14.68 -19.86 -40.03
C GLN A 71 13.88 -19.53 -38.75
N ARG A 72 13.28 -20.53 -38.10
CA ARG A 72 12.58 -20.33 -36.82
C ARG A 72 13.51 -19.95 -35.68
N PHE A 73 14.75 -20.45 -35.68
CA PHE A 73 15.75 -20.04 -34.69
C PHE A 73 16.15 -18.58 -34.86
N HIS A 74 16.38 -18.13 -36.11
CA HIS A 74 16.64 -16.72 -36.38
C HIS A 74 15.47 -15.81 -35.95
N GLU A 75 14.22 -16.18 -36.30
CA GLU A 75 13.03 -15.43 -35.86
C GLU A 75 12.82 -15.45 -34.33
N TYR A 76 13.24 -16.51 -33.65
CA TYR A 76 13.20 -16.58 -32.19
C TYR A 76 14.26 -15.67 -31.57
N ASP A 77 15.50 -15.70 -32.09
CA ASP A 77 16.61 -14.89 -31.61
C ASP A 77 16.34 -13.40 -31.80
N ASP A 78 15.80 -12.99 -32.93
CA ASP A 78 15.42 -11.59 -33.20
C ASP A 78 14.36 -11.08 -32.20
N ARG A 79 13.30 -11.88 -31.97
CA ARG A 79 12.28 -11.56 -30.95
C ARG A 79 12.87 -11.52 -29.54
N MET A 80 13.85 -12.37 -29.25
CA MET A 80 14.52 -12.38 -27.95
C MET A 80 15.38 -11.13 -27.77
N ILE A 81 16.11 -10.70 -28.81
CA ILE A 81 16.92 -9.48 -28.80
C ILE A 81 16.03 -8.25 -28.61
N GLU A 82 14.92 -8.14 -29.34
CA GLU A 82 13.96 -7.03 -29.23
C GLU A 82 13.39 -6.92 -27.81
N LYS A 83 12.93 -8.04 -27.23
CA LYS A 83 12.42 -8.08 -25.85
C LYS A 83 13.48 -7.72 -24.82
N ARG A 84 14.74 -8.16 -25.02
CA ARG A 84 15.87 -7.79 -24.15
C ARG A 84 16.14 -6.28 -24.21
N LYS A 85 16.11 -5.68 -25.40
CA LYS A 85 16.28 -4.23 -25.58
C LYS A 85 15.18 -3.45 -24.86
N HIS A 86 13.91 -3.85 -25.03
CA HIS A 86 12.79 -3.20 -24.36
C HIS A 86 12.87 -3.29 -22.82
N CYS A 87 13.31 -4.44 -22.28
CA CYS A 87 13.53 -4.62 -20.85
C CYS A 87 14.65 -3.71 -20.34
N LYS A 88 15.77 -3.62 -21.07
CA LYS A 88 16.89 -2.73 -20.72
C LYS A 88 16.47 -1.27 -20.69
N ASP A 89 15.77 -0.79 -21.73
CA ASP A 89 15.27 0.59 -21.80
C ASP A 89 14.30 0.92 -20.66
N LYS A 90 13.46 -0.05 -20.27
CA LYS A 90 12.53 0.11 -19.13
C LYS A 90 13.29 0.19 -17.81
N CYS A 91 14.27 -0.68 -17.59
CA CYS A 91 15.12 -0.64 -16.40
C CYS A 91 15.91 0.66 -16.30
N ASP A 92 16.54 1.12 -17.38
CA ASP A 92 17.32 2.37 -17.39
C ASP A 92 16.43 3.58 -17.05
N LYS A 93 15.19 3.62 -17.55
CA LYS A 93 14.20 4.65 -17.19
C LYS A 93 13.82 4.63 -15.71
N GLU A 94 13.55 3.46 -15.14
CA GLU A 94 13.22 3.34 -13.71
C GLU A 94 14.42 3.69 -12.82
N ILE A 95 15.64 3.32 -13.21
CA ILE A 95 16.87 3.70 -12.50
C ILE A 95 17.07 5.22 -12.52
N GLN A 96 16.90 5.88 -13.68
CA GLN A 96 16.97 7.34 -13.75
C GLN A 96 15.93 8.02 -12.85
N LYS A 97 14.71 7.46 -12.78
CA LYS A 97 13.65 7.97 -11.90
C LYS A 97 14.02 7.80 -10.42
N ILE A 98 14.63 6.68 -10.04
CA ILE A 98 15.12 6.43 -8.67
C ILE A 98 16.24 7.41 -8.32
N ILE A 99 17.21 7.62 -9.22
CA ILE A 99 18.33 8.58 -9.00
C ILE A 99 17.81 10.01 -8.84
N LEU A 100 16.87 10.45 -9.69
CA LEU A 100 16.24 11.77 -9.57
C LEU A 100 15.48 11.93 -8.25
N LYS A 101 14.77 10.88 -7.83
CA LYS A 101 14.04 10.87 -6.56
C LYS A 101 14.99 10.96 -5.36
N ASP A 102 16.06 10.17 -5.34
CA ASP A 102 17.09 10.21 -4.29
C ASP A 102 17.79 11.59 -4.22
N LYS A 103 18.03 12.22 -5.38
CA LYS A 103 18.60 13.58 -5.44
C LYS A 103 17.68 14.63 -4.82
N LEU A 104 16.37 14.57 -5.09
CA LEU A 104 15.39 15.48 -4.48
C LEU A 104 15.23 15.23 -2.98
N GLU A 105 15.19 13.98 -2.55
CA GLU A 105 15.11 13.61 -1.13
C GLU A 105 16.33 14.12 -0.35
N LYS A 106 17.55 13.98 -0.92
CA LYS A 106 18.78 14.54 -0.34
C LYS A 106 18.76 16.08 -0.25
N GLN A 107 18.27 16.76 -1.29
CA GLN A 107 18.15 18.22 -1.26
C GLN A 107 17.14 18.71 -0.22
N MET A 108 15.99 18.05 -0.10
CA MET A 108 15.02 18.37 0.94
C MET A 108 15.58 18.11 2.34
N ALA A 109 16.24 16.97 2.56
CA ALA A 109 16.86 16.64 3.85
C ALA A 109 17.90 17.69 4.27
N GLN A 110 18.72 18.16 3.33
CA GLN A 110 19.67 19.25 3.59
C GLN A 110 18.96 20.56 3.96
N GLN A 111 17.93 20.98 3.22
CA GLN A 111 17.18 22.20 3.56
C GLN A 111 16.51 22.11 4.93
N PHE A 112 15.94 20.96 5.29
CA PHE A 112 15.35 20.75 6.61
C PHE A 112 16.41 20.76 7.73
N ALA A 113 17.61 20.23 7.49
CA ALA A 113 18.71 20.29 8.45
C ALA A 113 19.20 21.73 8.67
N THR A 114 19.35 22.53 7.60
CA THR A 114 19.73 23.95 7.70
C THR A 114 18.66 24.78 8.42
N LEU A 115 17.38 24.54 8.12
CA LEU A 115 16.25 25.20 8.82
C LEU A 115 16.16 24.81 10.30
N GLN A 116 16.60 23.61 10.68
CA GLN A 116 16.67 23.20 12.09
C GLN A 116 17.81 23.87 12.85
N THR A 117 18.97 24.09 12.21
CA THR A 117 20.08 24.81 12.84
C THR A 117 19.77 26.29 13.08
N ASP A 118 18.91 26.91 12.26
CA ASP A 118 18.47 28.29 12.47
C ASP A 118 17.45 28.46 13.61
N ILE A 119 16.89 27.35 14.15
CA ILE A 119 15.91 27.37 15.25
C ILE A 119 16.57 27.06 16.62
N GLN A 120 17.81 26.58 16.65
CA GLN A 120 18.53 26.31 17.90
C GLN A 120 19.56 27.41 18.24
N SER A 121 19.09 28.62 18.49
CA SER A 121 19.83 29.58 19.33
C SER A 121 18.84 30.42 20.13
N GLY A 122 18.66 30.08 21.41
CA GLY A 122 17.78 30.81 22.32
C GLY A 122 17.03 29.91 23.30
N GLU A 123 17.73 29.49 24.35
CA GLU A 123 17.23 29.16 25.69
C GLU A 123 15.91 28.37 25.83
N LEU A 124 16.00 27.07 26.17
CA LEU A 124 15.12 26.41 27.15
C LEU A 124 15.76 25.08 27.63
N PRO A 125 15.57 24.69 28.90
CA PRO A 125 16.53 23.92 29.67
C PRO A 125 16.47 22.40 29.46
N GLU A 126 17.59 21.76 29.81
CA GLU A 126 17.85 20.33 29.87
C GLU A 126 16.81 19.58 30.72
N CYS A 127 15.80 18.98 30.08
CA CYS A 127 14.98 17.95 30.71
C CYS A 127 15.60 16.57 30.42
N THR A 128 16.24 16.02 31.44
CA THR A 128 16.77 14.66 31.52
C THR A 128 15.67 13.62 31.38
N CYS A 129 15.31 13.27 30.15
CA CYS A 129 14.59 12.01 29.85
C CYS A 129 15.41 11.19 28.84
N LYS A 130 16.62 10.83 29.25
CA LYS A 130 17.53 9.94 28.51
C LYS A 130 17.83 8.73 29.39
N LYS A 131 17.08 7.63 29.17
CA LYS A 131 17.58 6.23 29.14
C LYS A 131 16.50 5.13 29.11
N SER A 132 15.22 5.37 29.43
CA SER A 132 14.27 4.25 29.62
C SER A 132 13.54 3.73 28.37
N MET A 133 13.49 4.49 27.28
CA MET A 133 12.77 4.08 26.06
C MET A 133 13.67 3.39 25.03
N VAL A 134 14.93 3.81 24.89
CA VAL A 134 15.87 3.23 23.93
C VAL A 134 16.31 1.83 24.35
N ASP A 135 16.60 1.62 25.65
CA ASP A 135 17.00 0.31 26.20
C ASP A 135 15.90 -0.77 26.10
N LYS A 136 14.62 -0.36 26.01
CA LYS A 136 13.50 -1.28 25.76
C LYS A 136 13.34 -1.63 24.29
N MET A 137 13.64 -0.69 23.38
CA MET A 137 13.49 -0.91 21.94
C MET A 137 14.64 -1.77 21.39
N GLU A 138 15.83 -1.69 21.98
CA GLU A 138 17.00 -2.48 21.57
C GLU A 138 16.91 -3.95 22.03
N LYS A 139 16.33 -4.21 23.20
CA LYS A 139 16.10 -5.59 23.70
C LYS A 139 15.08 -6.36 22.89
N ASP A 140 13.97 -5.73 22.46
CA ASP A 140 12.97 -6.39 21.62
C ASP A 140 13.44 -6.59 20.17
N CYS A 141 14.38 -5.77 19.67
CA CYS A 141 14.93 -5.91 18.33
C CYS A 141 15.97 -7.05 18.25
N LEU A 142 16.81 -7.23 19.28
CA LEU A 142 17.81 -8.31 19.32
C LEU A 142 17.21 -9.71 19.54
N LEU A 143 16.06 -9.81 20.23
CA LEU A 143 15.33 -11.06 20.37
C LEU A 143 14.70 -11.56 19.05
N CYS A 144 14.48 -10.67 18.08
CA CYS A 144 13.97 -11.04 16.76
C CYS A 144 15.06 -11.57 15.79
N GLY A 145 16.35 -11.43 16.14
CA GLY A 145 17.48 -11.97 15.37
C GLY A 145 17.89 -13.40 15.74
N GLY A 146 17.36 -13.95 16.84
CA GLY A 146 17.79 -15.23 17.42
C GLY A 146 17.12 -16.50 16.86
N VAL A 147 16.29 -16.41 15.82
CA VAL A 147 15.60 -17.58 15.21
C VAL A 147 16.12 -17.87 13.80
N LEU A 148 17.35 -17.44 13.47
CA LEU A 148 18.03 -17.76 12.21
C LEU A 148 18.69 -19.14 12.24
N GLY A 149 17.89 -20.16 12.56
CA GLY A 149 18.36 -21.53 12.72
C GLY A 149 17.40 -22.60 12.22
N ALA A 150 16.45 -22.31 11.32
CA ALA A 150 15.87 -23.26 10.36
C ALA A 150 14.71 -22.64 9.56
N GLY A 151 14.94 -22.44 8.26
CA GLY A 151 13.92 -22.64 7.21
C GLY A 151 12.69 -21.73 7.19
N ILE A 152 12.66 -20.89 6.14
CA ILE A 152 11.50 -20.22 5.52
C ILE A 152 11.15 -18.84 6.11
N ALA A 153 11.31 -17.84 5.25
CA ALA A 153 11.18 -16.41 5.50
C ALA A 153 9.76 -15.95 5.84
N PRO A 154 9.62 -15.04 6.83
CA PRO A 154 8.48 -14.14 6.94
C PRO A 154 8.92 -12.66 6.95
N THR A 155 9.87 -12.23 6.11
CA THR A 155 10.35 -10.83 6.15
C THR A 155 9.62 -9.89 5.18
N VAL A 156 8.90 -10.40 4.18
CA VAL A 156 8.19 -9.53 3.21
C VAL A 156 6.86 -8.98 3.76
N GLY A 157 6.22 -9.70 4.70
CA GLY A 157 4.98 -9.25 5.36
C GLY A 157 5.21 -8.22 6.48
N LEU A 158 6.36 -8.27 7.16
CA LEU A 158 6.66 -7.40 8.29
C LEU A 158 7.04 -5.97 7.83
N ILE A 159 7.79 -5.85 6.73
CA ILE A 159 8.26 -4.55 6.23
C ILE A 159 7.09 -3.74 5.63
N GLY A 160 6.17 -4.39 4.93
CA GLY A 160 4.97 -3.75 4.39
C GLY A 160 4.03 -3.23 5.50
N GLY A 161 3.82 -4.03 6.54
CA GLY A 161 3.00 -3.63 7.69
C GLY A 161 3.58 -2.44 8.45
N LEU A 162 4.90 -2.41 8.66
CA LEU A 162 5.60 -1.30 9.32
C LEU A 162 5.50 0.00 8.50
N ALA A 163 5.72 -0.05 7.19
CA ALA A 163 5.62 1.12 6.32
C ALA A 163 4.18 1.70 6.28
N VAL A 164 3.16 0.85 6.15
CA VAL A 164 1.75 1.30 6.16
C VAL A 164 1.37 1.90 7.52
N SER A 165 1.87 1.33 8.62
CA SER A 165 1.60 1.85 9.98
C SER A 165 2.24 3.21 10.25
N GLN A 166 3.43 3.48 9.69
CA GLN A 166 4.08 4.79 9.81
C GLN A 166 3.42 5.83 8.91
N LEU A 167 3.04 5.45 7.68
CA LEU A 167 2.31 6.33 6.77
C LEU A 167 0.94 6.72 7.33
N THR A 168 0.20 5.78 7.93
CA THR A 168 -1.08 6.08 8.58
C THR A 168 -0.90 7.02 9.77
N LYS A 169 0.12 6.83 10.62
CA LYS A 169 0.44 7.78 11.70
C LYS A 169 0.74 9.19 11.18
N ALA A 170 1.55 9.30 10.13
CA ALA A 170 1.88 10.59 9.51
C ALA A 170 0.63 11.26 8.89
N ALA A 171 -0.21 10.48 8.18
CA ALA A 171 -1.44 10.96 7.58
C ALA A 171 -2.46 11.42 8.64
N THR A 172 -2.58 10.70 9.75
CA THR A 172 -3.40 11.08 10.91
C THR A 172 -2.89 12.38 11.56
N ALA A 173 -1.58 12.55 11.70
CA ALA A 173 -0.99 13.78 12.20
C ALA A 173 -1.23 14.97 11.25
N ALA A 174 -1.16 14.77 9.94
CA ALA A 174 -1.47 15.79 8.95
C ALA A 174 -2.97 16.16 8.96
N ALA A 175 -3.85 15.17 9.06
CA ALA A 175 -5.30 15.35 9.12
C ALA A 175 -5.73 16.16 10.36
N THR A 176 -5.13 15.87 11.52
CA THR A 176 -5.41 16.61 12.76
C THR A 176 -4.92 18.06 12.67
N LYS A 177 -3.71 18.32 12.17
CA LYS A 177 -3.21 19.69 11.93
C LYS A 177 -4.09 20.47 10.93
N TYR A 178 -4.60 19.81 9.90
CA TYR A 178 -5.52 20.43 8.94
C TYR A 178 -6.86 20.79 9.59
N ALA A 179 -7.41 19.88 10.41
CA ALA A 179 -8.68 20.09 11.11
C ALA A 179 -8.61 21.20 12.17
N THR A 180 -7.48 21.31 12.89
CA THR A 180 -7.28 22.42 13.84
C THR A 180 -7.23 23.75 13.10
N LYS A 181 -6.44 23.86 12.03
CA LYS A 181 -6.38 25.09 11.21
C LYS A 181 -7.77 25.50 10.69
N LYS A 182 -8.53 24.55 10.14
CA LYS A 182 -9.89 24.81 9.65
C LYS A 182 -10.87 25.21 10.75
N GLY A 183 -10.77 24.63 11.94
CA GLY A 183 -11.59 25.03 13.08
C GLY A 183 -11.24 26.42 13.62
N ILE A 184 -9.98 26.79 13.61
CA ILE A 184 -9.54 28.14 14.00
C ILE A 184 -10.09 29.18 13.01
N GLU A 185 -9.95 28.94 11.70
CA GLU A 185 -10.54 29.79 10.65
C GLU A 185 -12.05 29.97 10.86
N ALA A 186 -12.78 28.88 11.15
CA ALA A 186 -14.22 28.94 11.43
C ALA A 186 -14.56 29.67 12.73
N GLY A 187 -13.74 29.51 13.77
CA GLY A 187 -13.92 30.21 15.05
C GLY A 187 -13.76 31.72 14.92
N VAL A 188 -12.72 32.17 14.21
CA VAL A 188 -12.49 33.59 13.90
C VAL A 188 -13.67 34.16 13.12
N ASN A 189 -14.14 33.46 12.07
CA ASN A 189 -15.28 33.91 11.28
C ASN A 189 -16.57 33.99 12.11
N ALA A 190 -16.82 33.02 12.99
CA ALA A 190 -18.00 33.03 13.86
C ALA A 190 -17.99 34.21 14.85
N VAL A 191 -16.82 34.56 15.39
CA VAL A 191 -16.65 35.77 16.21
C VAL A 191 -16.98 37.03 15.40
N ILE A 192 -16.43 37.15 14.19
CA ILE A 192 -16.70 38.31 13.32
C ILE A 192 -18.19 38.42 13.00
N GLU A 193 -18.83 37.32 12.62
CA GLU A 193 -20.27 37.31 12.34
C GLU A 193 -21.12 37.69 13.55
N THR A 194 -20.76 37.20 14.74
CA THR A 194 -21.52 37.50 15.96
C THR A 194 -21.35 38.95 16.40
N ILE A 195 -20.18 39.55 16.21
CA ILE A 195 -19.95 40.99 16.40
C ILE A 195 -20.83 41.79 15.42
N ILE A 196 -20.84 41.42 14.14
CA ILE A 196 -21.63 42.11 13.12
C ILE A 196 -23.14 42.06 13.45
N LYS A 197 -23.63 40.89 13.87
CA LYS A 197 -25.05 40.66 14.18
C LYS A 197 -25.50 41.34 15.47
N ARG A 198 -24.70 41.29 16.53
CA ARG A 198 -25.09 41.81 17.86
C ARG A 198 -24.79 43.29 18.05
N GLN A 199 -23.79 43.84 17.36
CA GLN A 199 -23.35 45.23 17.52
C GLN A 199 -23.18 45.90 16.15
N PRO A 200 -24.28 46.32 15.50
CA PRO A 200 -24.21 47.01 14.21
C PRO A 200 -23.43 48.34 14.29
N ILE A 201 -23.42 49.00 15.45
CA ILE A 201 -22.64 50.22 15.72
C ILE A 201 -21.13 49.96 15.57
N PHE A 202 -20.65 48.82 16.06
CA PHE A 202 -19.26 48.38 15.90
C PHE A 202 -18.91 48.21 14.42
N THR A 203 -19.79 47.56 13.65
CA THR A 203 -19.59 47.37 12.21
C THR A 203 -19.52 48.68 11.44
N MET A 204 -20.40 49.63 11.76
CA MET A 204 -20.42 50.95 11.15
C MET A 204 -19.17 51.77 11.51
N TYR A 205 -18.72 51.69 12.76
CA TYR A 205 -17.55 52.42 13.25
C TYR A 205 -16.24 51.96 12.59
N PHE A 206 -16.07 50.65 12.40
CA PHE A 206 -14.84 50.06 11.83
C PHE A 206 -14.96 49.69 10.34
N ASN A 207 -16.00 50.17 9.64
CA ASN A 207 -16.27 49.87 8.22
C ASN A 207 -16.25 48.35 7.91
N GLY A 208 -16.66 47.51 8.86
CA GLY A 208 -16.68 46.05 8.72
C GLY A 208 -15.31 45.36 8.60
N LYS A 209 -14.18 46.06 8.80
CA LYS A 209 -12.82 45.51 8.61
C LYS A 209 -12.31 44.68 9.81
N TRP A 210 -13.17 43.85 10.39
CA TRP A 210 -12.86 43.04 11.57
C TRP A 210 -11.81 41.95 11.32
N SER A 211 -11.71 41.44 10.09
CA SER A 211 -10.72 40.44 9.69
C SER A 211 -9.26 40.90 9.85
N LYS A 212 -9.01 42.21 9.88
CA LYS A 212 -7.67 42.77 10.13
C LYS A 212 -7.26 42.70 11.60
N TYR A 213 -8.25 42.71 12.51
CA TYR A 213 -8.02 42.86 13.95
C TYR A 213 -8.23 41.55 14.72
N ILE A 214 -9.18 40.73 14.28
CA ILE A 214 -9.49 39.44 14.92
C ILE A 214 -8.71 38.34 14.22
N THR A 215 -7.63 37.90 14.86
CA THR A 215 -6.76 36.82 14.38
C THR A 215 -6.91 35.58 15.26
N GLU A 216 -6.24 34.49 14.87
CA GLU A 216 -6.13 33.24 15.66
C GLU A 216 -5.72 33.49 17.11
N SER A 217 -4.87 34.48 17.37
CA SER A 217 -4.40 34.78 18.73
C SER A 217 -5.44 35.48 19.62
N TYR A 218 -6.47 36.10 19.03
CA TYR A 218 -7.37 37.01 19.75
C TYR A 218 -8.82 36.52 19.87
N TYR A 219 -9.25 35.55 19.06
CA TYR A 219 -10.67 35.17 18.98
C TYR A 219 -11.18 34.30 20.15
N SER A 220 -10.29 33.63 20.87
CA SER A 220 -10.62 32.57 21.83
C SER A 220 -10.69 33.04 23.30
N THR A 221 -10.35 34.30 23.57
CA THR A 221 -10.35 34.87 24.93
C THR A 221 -10.95 36.27 24.95
N VAL A 222 -11.53 36.64 26.10
CA VAL A 222 -12.12 37.97 26.31
C VAL A 222 -11.04 39.05 26.25
N ASP A 223 -9.89 38.82 26.90
CA ASP A 223 -8.72 39.72 26.83
C ASP A 223 -8.19 39.87 25.40
N GLY A 224 -8.17 38.78 24.63
CA GLY A 224 -7.79 38.81 23.23
C GLY A 224 -8.70 39.70 22.39
N LEU A 225 -10.02 39.56 22.56
CA LEU A 225 -10.99 40.43 21.88
C LEU A 225 -10.92 41.87 22.35
N PHE A 226 -10.69 42.11 23.64
CA PHE A 226 -10.44 43.44 24.18
C PHE A 226 -9.25 44.09 23.45
N LYS A 227 -8.11 43.40 23.37
CA LYS A 227 -6.92 43.86 22.62
C LYS A 227 -7.20 44.10 21.15
N ALA A 228 -7.95 43.21 20.49
CA ALA A 228 -8.32 43.37 19.09
C ALA A 228 -9.15 44.63 18.84
N VAL A 229 -10.12 44.91 19.72
CA VAL A 229 -10.95 46.12 19.67
C VAL A 229 -10.15 47.37 19.99
N THR A 230 -9.28 47.34 21.01
CA THR A 230 -8.37 48.45 21.32
C THR A 230 -7.44 48.78 20.14
N ASN A 231 -6.87 47.77 19.49
CA ASN A 231 -6.06 47.96 18.29
C ASN A 231 -6.87 48.54 17.12
N ALA A 232 -8.13 48.12 16.98
CA ALA A 232 -9.03 48.70 16.00
C ALA A 232 -9.30 50.18 16.28
N ILE A 233 -9.53 50.59 17.53
CA ILE A 233 -9.72 52.00 17.92
C ILE A 233 -8.45 52.82 17.67
N ASN A 234 -7.29 52.32 18.08
CA ASN A 234 -6.02 53.01 17.86
C ASN A 234 -5.75 53.24 16.36
N SER A 235 -6.20 52.32 15.49
CA SER A 235 -6.07 52.46 14.03
C SER A 235 -6.92 53.58 13.43
N THR A 236 -7.97 54.04 14.11
CA THR A 236 -8.82 55.16 13.66
C THR A 236 -8.28 56.52 14.12
N GLY A 237 -7.19 56.54 14.90
CA GLY A 237 -6.57 57.77 15.42
C GLY A 237 -7.38 58.48 16.50
N LYS A 238 -8.37 57.80 17.10
CA LYS A 238 -9.26 58.34 18.12
C LYS A 238 -8.93 57.73 19.49
N THR A 239 -8.87 58.57 20.52
CA THR A 239 -8.77 58.15 21.92
C THR A 239 -10.18 58.04 22.52
N CYS A 240 -10.32 57.32 23.63
CA CYS A 240 -11.56 57.32 24.44
C CYS A 240 -11.76 58.67 25.18
N GLU A 241 -11.56 59.80 24.49
CA GLU A 241 -11.80 61.14 25.00
C GLU A 241 -13.04 61.74 24.31
N ALA A 242 -14.19 61.43 24.89
CA ALA A 242 -15.44 62.19 24.82
C ALA A 242 -15.93 62.66 23.43
N LYS A 243 -16.39 61.72 22.60
CA LYS A 243 -17.51 61.94 21.65
C LYS A 243 -18.53 60.81 21.80
N THR A 244 -19.81 61.07 21.50
CA THR A 244 -20.95 60.17 21.78
C THR A 244 -20.81 58.74 21.23
N LEU A 245 -20.22 58.57 20.05
CA LEU A 245 -19.98 57.25 19.45
C LEU A 245 -18.78 56.53 20.07
N ASP A 246 -17.75 57.29 20.48
CA ASP A 246 -16.58 56.77 21.18
C ASP A 246 -16.98 56.30 22.59
N ASN A 247 -17.91 57.00 23.27
CA ASN A 247 -18.49 56.55 24.54
C ASN A 247 -19.14 55.16 24.44
N PHE A 248 -19.82 54.82 23.34
CA PHE A 248 -20.46 53.51 23.19
C PHE A 248 -19.42 52.38 23.04
N VAL A 249 -18.40 52.58 22.21
CA VAL A 249 -17.32 51.58 22.05
C VAL A 249 -16.47 51.48 23.33
N CYS A 250 -16.19 52.60 24.00
CA CYS A 250 -15.42 52.62 25.25
C CYS A 250 -16.22 52.06 26.45
N SER A 251 -17.55 52.18 26.46
CA SER A 251 -18.41 51.51 27.45
C SER A 251 -18.53 50.00 27.23
N ALA A 252 -18.48 49.54 25.97
CA ALA A 252 -18.35 48.13 25.66
C ALA A 252 -17.00 47.56 26.14
N LEU A 253 -15.92 48.35 26.07
CA LEU A 253 -14.62 47.98 26.63
C LEU A 253 -14.64 47.91 28.17
N SER A 254 -15.30 48.85 28.85
CA SER A 254 -15.42 48.82 30.32
C SER A 254 -16.28 47.64 30.82
N LYS A 255 -17.17 47.11 29.97
CA LYS A 255 -17.95 45.88 30.20
C LYS A 255 -17.46 44.72 29.33
N GLY A 256 -16.15 44.54 29.23
CA GLY A 256 -15.52 43.60 28.31
C GLY A 256 -16.04 42.16 28.43
N GLU A 257 -16.26 41.66 29.65
CA GLU A 257 -16.72 40.27 29.85
C GLU A 257 -18.18 40.05 29.40
N GLU A 258 -19.07 40.99 29.73
CA GLU A 258 -20.49 40.93 29.34
C GLU A 258 -20.65 41.09 27.82
N THR A 259 -19.80 41.93 27.21
CA THR A 259 -19.86 42.22 25.77
C THR A 259 -19.20 41.12 24.95
N PHE A 260 -17.99 40.69 25.31
CA PHE A 260 -17.18 39.77 24.51
C PHE A 260 -17.37 38.30 24.86
N GLY A 261 -17.83 37.97 26.07
CA GLY A 261 -18.06 36.58 26.50
C GLY A 261 -18.91 35.76 25.53
N PRO A 262 -20.04 36.29 25.02
CA PRO A 262 -20.84 35.57 24.04
C PRO A 262 -20.15 35.36 22.68
N TYR A 263 -19.29 36.29 22.25
CA TYR A 263 -18.53 36.15 21.00
C TYR A 263 -17.47 35.06 21.14
N VAL A 264 -16.72 35.08 22.25
CA VAL A 264 -15.75 34.02 22.58
C VAL A 264 -16.43 32.65 22.62
N THR A 265 -17.65 32.59 23.19
CA THR A 265 -18.42 31.34 23.27
C THR A 265 -18.79 30.84 21.87
N ALA A 266 -19.28 31.71 20.99
CA ALA A 266 -19.59 31.37 19.60
C ALA A 266 -18.33 30.93 18.83
N GLY A 267 -17.21 31.62 19.01
CA GLY A 267 -15.91 31.27 18.43
C GLY A 267 -15.43 29.89 18.88
N LYS A 268 -15.46 29.61 20.19
CA LYS A 268 -15.07 28.30 20.75
C LYS A 268 -15.98 27.18 20.26
N GLN A 269 -17.29 27.41 20.22
CA GLN A 269 -18.26 26.42 19.71
C GLN A 269 -18.04 26.12 18.23
N ALA A 270 -17.83 27.15 17.40
CA ALA A 270 -17.54 26.99 15.98
C ALA A 270 -16.21 26.26 15.76
N THR A 271 -15.15 26.62 16.49
CA THR A 271 -13.88 25.89 16.43
C THR A 271 -14.03 24.42 16.80
N ALA A 272 -14.66 24.11 17.93
CA ALA A 272 -14.85 22.74 18.37
C ALA A 272 -15.67 21.92 17.35
N THR A 273 -16.77 22.48 16.85
CA THR A 273 -17.67 21.81 15.92
C THR A 273 -17.00 21.56 14.57
N THR A 274 -16.35 22.58 14.00
CA THR A 274 -15.68 22.45 12.70
C THR A 274 -14.45 21.55 12.81
N THR A 275 -13.62 21.67 13.85
CA THR A 275 -12.48 20.77 14.06
C THR A 275 -12.96 19.32 14.18
N ALA A 276 -13.98 19.02 14.98
CA ALA A 276 -14.49 17.67 15.12
C ALA A 276 -15.03 17.11 13.79
N THR A 277 -15.77 17.92 13.03
CA THR A 277 -16.37 17.51 11.75
C THR A 277 -15.30 17.24 10.70
N VAL A 278 -14.34 18.17 10.53
CA VAL A 278 -13.25 18.04 9.56
C VAL A 278 -12.31 16.91 9.95
N GLN A 279 -12.00 16.76 11.24
CA GLN A 279 -11.17 15.66 11.74
C GLN A 279 -11.82 14.31 11.46
N LYS A 280 -13.12 14.16 11.75
CA LYS A 280 -13.86 12.93 11.47
C LYS A 280 -13.84 12.59 9.97
N ALA A 281 -14.06 13.58 9.10
CA ALA A 281 -14.03 13.39 7.65
C ALA A 281 -12.63 12.95 7.17
N LYS A 282 -11.57 13.67 7.59
CA LYS A 282 -10.20 13.37 7.17
C LYS A 282 -9.65 12.06 7.74
N LEU A 283 -10.00 11.69 8.97
CA LEU A 283 -9.67 10.37 9.49
C LEU A 283 -10.42 9.27 8.72
N GLY A 284 -11.69 9.50 8.35
CA GLY A 284 -12.45 8.61 7.47
C GLY A 284 -11.74 8.36 6.13
N GLU A 285 -11.25 9.42 5.48
CA GLU A 285 -10.46 9.29 4.25
C GLU A 285 -9.19 8.45 4.45
N VAL A 286 -8.41 8.72 5.51
CA VAL A 286 -7.18 7.97 5.84
C VAL A 286 -7.50 6.49 6.07
N THR A 287 -8.56 6.16 6.82
CA THR A 287 -8.95 4.77 7.08
C THR A 287 -9.41 4.05 5.81
N THR A 288 -10.09 4.74 4.90
CA THR A 288 -10.55 4.17 3.63
C THR A 288 -9.36 3.84 2.74
N GLN A 289 -8.42 4.77 2.60
CA GLN A 289 -7.21 4.57 1.81
C GLN A 289 -6.30 3.49 2.40
N SER A 290 -6.14 3.45 3.73
CA SER A 290 -5.37 2.39 4.38
C SER A 290 -5.99 1.02 4.15
N THR A 291 -7.32 0.91 4.23
CA THR A 291 -8.04 -0.37 4.01
C THR A 291 -7.87 -0.85 2.57
N GLN A 292 -7.89 0.04 1.58
CA GLN A 292 -7.61 -0.31 0.18
C GLN A 292 -6.19 -0.89 0.00
N LEU A 293 -5.19 -0.30 0.66
CA LEU A 293 -3.81 -0.80 0.64
C LEU A 293 -3.72 -2.19 1.29
N TYR A 294 -4.36 -2.39 2.45
CA TYR A 294 -4.41 -3.71 3.10
C TYR A 294 -5.13 -4.75 2.24
N GLY A 295 -6.21 -4.38 1.55
CA GLY A 295 -6.91 -5.24 0.60
C GLY A 295 -5.99 -5.70 -0.52
N ALA A 296 -5.28 -4.77 -1.16
CA ALA A 296 -4.33 -5.09 -2.24
C ALA A 296 -3.21 -6.04 -1.77
N ILE A 297 -2.65 -5.80 -0.58
CA ILE A 297 -1.62 -6.67 0.03
C ILE A 297 -2.21 -8.05 0.34
N GLY A 298 -3.43 -8.13 0.87
CA GLY A 298 -4.12 -9.38 1.18
C GLY A 298 -4.34 -10.25 -0.06
N TYR A 299 -4.79 -9.67 -1.18
CA TYR A 299 -4.94 -10.40 -2.44
C TYR A 299 -3.60 -10.89 -3.00
N SER A 300 -2.53 -10.11 -2.86
CA SER A 300 -1.18 -10.52 -3.27
C SER A 300 -0.69 -11.73 -2.47
N ILE A 301 -0.87 -11.72 -1.14
CA ILE A 301 -0.49 -12.85 -0.28
C ILE A 301 -1.33 -14.09 -0.61
N LEU A 302 -2.64 -13.94 -0.81
CA LEU A 302 -3.51 -15.04 -1.18
C LEU A 302 -3.09 -15.67 -2.52
N ALA A 303 -2.74 -14.85 -3.51
CA ALA A 303 -2.25 -15.33 -4.80
C ALA A 303 -0.93 -16.12 -4.65
N ILE A 304 0.01 -15.64 -3.83
CA ILE A 304 1.27 -16.35 -3.56
C ILE A 304 0.99 -17.72 -2.88
N LEU A 305 0.08 -17.76 -1.90
CA LEU A 305 -0.30 -19.01 -1.24
C LEU A 305 -0.91 -20.02 -2.23
N ILE A 306 -1.75 -19.58 -3.16
CA ILE A 306 -2.33 -20.43 -4.20
C ILE A 306 -1.23 -21.00 -5.11
N ILE A 307 -0.27 -20.18 -5.54
CA ILE A 307 0.86 -20.63 -6.39
C ILE A 307 1.70 -21.67 -5.65
N ILE A 308 2.03 -21.44 -4.37
CA ILE A 308 2.78 -22.40 -3.55
C ILE A 308 2.01 -23.73 -3.43
N LEU A 309 0.70 -23.67 -3.20
CA LEU A 309 -0.14 -24.85 -3.07
C LEU A 309 -0.16 -25.69 -4.36
N ILE A 310 -0.29 -25.04 -5.53
CA ILE A 310 -0.20 -25.69 -6.84
C ILE A 310 1.17 -26.36 -7.04
N MET A 311 2.26 -25.66 -6.70
CA MET A 311 3.62 -26.19 -6.78
C MET A 311 3.81 -27.43 -5.91
N VAL A 312 3.25 -27.45 -4.69
CA VAL A 312 3.27 -28.61 -3.79
C VAL A 312 2.47 -29.78 -4.37
N ILE A 313 1.28 -29.54 -4.92
CA ILE A 313 0.48 -30.60 -5.55
C ILE A 313 1.25 -31.23 -6.72
N ILE A 314 1.78 -30.41 -7.64
CA ILE A 314 2.57 -30.90 -8.79
C ILE A 314 3.79 -31.68 -8.29
N TYR A 315 4.51 -31.16 -7.30
CA TYR A 315 5.65 -31.84 -6.68
C TYR A 315 5.26 -33.21 -6.13
N LEU A 316 4.14 -33.32 -5.39
CA LEU A 316 3.66 -34.58 -4.84
C LEU A 316 3.29 -35.57 -5.94
N ILE A 317 2.63 -35.13 -7.01
CA ILE A 317 2.30 -35.98 -8.18
C ILE A 317 3.59 -36.50 -8.83
N LEU A 318 4.56 -35.62 -9.11
CA LEU A 318 5.84 -35.99 -9.71
C LEU A 318 6.63 -36.96 -8.81
N ARG A 319 6.67 -36.69 -7.51
CA ARG A 319 7.31 -37.56 -6.51
C ARG A 319 6.66 -38.94 -6.47
N HIS A 320 5.33 -38.99 -6.51
CA HIS A 320 4.58 -40.24 -6.53
C HIS A 320 4.86 -41.04 -7.82
N ARG A 321 4.87 -40.37 -8.98
CA ARG A 321 5.24 -40.99 -10.27
C ARG A 321 6.67 -41.54 -10.25
N ARG A 322 7.64 -40.80 -9.70
CA ARG A 322 9.04 -41.27 -9.55
C ARG A 322 9.12 -42.51 -8.67
N LYS A 323 8.46 -42.52 -7.49
CA LYS A 323 8.42 -43.70 -6.61
C LYS A 323 7.82 -44.91 -7.32
N LYS A 324 6.73 -44.75 -8.06
CA LYS A 324 6.10 -45.83 -8.83
C LYS A 324 7.03 -46.38 -9.93
N LYS A 325 7.74 -45.50 -10.65
CA LYS A 325 8.72 -45.89 -11.67
C LYS A 325 9.87 -46.70 -11.06
N MET A 326 10.39 -46.28 -9.90
CA MET A 326 11.47 -47.00 -9.21
C MET A 326 11.02 -48.38 -8.71
N LYS A 327 9.81 -48.50 -8.14
CA LYS A 327 9.26 -49.80 -7.73
C LYS A 327 9.13 -50.77 -8.91
N LYS A 328 8.66 -50.30 -10.06
CA LYS A 328 8.59 -51.12 -11.29
C LYS A 328 9.97 -51.58 -11.75
N LYS A 329 10.97 -50.69 -11.78
CA LYS A 329 12.35 -51.06 -12.14
C LYS A 329 12.91 -52.17 -11.25
N LEU A 330 12.67 -52.08 -9.94
CA LEU A 330 13.14 -53.08 -8.97
C LEU A 330 12.51 -54.46 -9.18
N GLN A 331 11.25 -54.51 -9.63
CA GLN A 331 10.58 -55.76 -10.00
C GLN A 331 11.17 -56.39 -11.27
N TYR A 332 11.49 -55.58 -12.29
CA TYR A 332 12.12 -56.08 -13.52
C TYR A 332 13.54 -56.61 -13.29
N ILE A 333 14.33 -55.97 -12.42
CA ILE A 333 15.69 -56.45 -12.08
C ILE A 333 15.63 -57.82 -11.42
N LYS A 334 14.71 -58.02 -10.46
CA LYS A 334 14.54 -59.32 -9.78
C LYS A 334 14.17 -60.46 -10.73
N LEU A 335 13.36 -60.18 -11.75
CA LEU A 335 12.95 -61.17 -12.75
C LEU A 335 14.07 -61.54 -13.75
N LEU A 336 15.15 -60.77 -13.81
CA LEU A 336 16.30 -61.02 -14.70
C LEU A 336 17.44 -61.78 -14.00
N GLU A 337 17.43 -61.82 -12.65
CA GLU A 337 18.42 -62.55 -11.85
C GLU A 337 17.98 -63.99 -11.51
N GLU A 338 16.71 -64.34 -11.73
CA GLU A 338 16.17 -65.71 -11.67
C GLU A 338 16.28 -66.42 -13.03
#